data_AF-A0A200QWJ7-F1
#
_entry.id   AF-A0A200QWJ7-F1
#
_cell.length_a   1.000
_cell.length_b   1.000
_cell.length_c   1.000
_cell.angle_alpha   90.00
_cell.angle_beta   90.00
_cell.angle_gamma   90.00
#
_symmetry.space_group_name_H-M   'P 1'
#
loop_
_entity.id
_entity.type
_entity.pdbx_description
1 polymer ?
#
loop_
_entity_poly.entity_id
_entity_poly.type
_entity_poly.pdbx_seq_one_letter_code
_entity_poly.pdbx_strand_id
1 'polypeptide(L)'
;MWDDLKLELKDELITTHSLSLLFRNRVDDFEWGFTYVYSPIEYSKKVSFWAELDVARNWKQVPWVVAGDFNATLDKAERNRRGRGGGGGWGQEEI
;
A
#
# COMPACT_ATOMS: atom_id res chain seq x y z
N MET A 1 -3.77 21.10 0.43
CA MET A 1 -4.55 21.20 -0.82
C MET A 1 -3.54 21.16 -1.94
N TRP A 2 -3.70 20.28 -2.94
CA TRP A 2 -2.74 20.17 -4.04
C TRP A 2 -2.71 21.48 -4.86
N ASP A 3 -1.59 21.77 -5.51
CA ASP A 3 -1.44 22.96 -6.35
C ASP A 3 -2.10 22.69 -7.71
N ASP A 4 -3.34 23.16 -7.87
CA ASP A 4 -4.16 22.99 -9.08
C ASP A 4 -3.50 23.59 -10.34
N LEU A 5 -2.50 24.47 -10.16
CA LEU A 5 -1.73 25.05 -11.25
C LEU A 5 -0.63 24.11 -11.78
N LYS A 6 -0.30 23.04 -11.05
CA LYS A 6 0.75 22.08 -11.41
C LYS A 6 0.22 20.71 -11.76
N LEU A 7 -0.80 20.25 -11.04
CA LEU A 7 -1.39 18.93 -11.23
C LEU A 7 -2.86 19.05 -11.64
N GLU A 8 -3.24 18.24 -12.62
CA GLU A 8 -4.62 18.01 -13.01
C GLU A 8 -5.03 16.60 -12.58
N LEU A 9 -6.06 16.48 -11.75
CA LEU A 9 -6.69 15.19 -11.48
C LEU A 9 -7.56 14.80 -12.68
N LYS A 10 -7.23 13.66 -13.30
CA LYS A 10 -7.92 13.14 -14.49
C LYS A 10 -9.04 12.17 -14.14
N ASP A 11 -8.81 11.33 -13.14
CA ASP A 11 -9.70 10.23 -12.79
C ASP A 11 -9.39 9.74 -11.37
N GLU A 12 -10.36 9.09 -10.75
CA GLU A 12 -10.20 8.45 -9.44
C GLU A 12 -10.89 7.09 -9.38
N LEU A 13 -10.28 6.17 -8.61
CA LEU A 13 -10.84 4.87 -8.28
C LEU A 13 -10.76 4.69 -6.76
N ILE A 14 -11.94 4.62 -6.14
CA ILE A 14 -12.08 4.43 -4.69
C ILE A 14 -12.53 3.00 -4.44
N THR A 15 -11.78 2.28 -3.62
CA THR A 15 -12.12 0.92 -3.18
C THR A 15 -12.18 0.88 -1.65
N THR A 16 -12.46 -0.30 -1.09
CA THR A 16 -12.54 -0.51 0.35
C THR A 16 -11.26 -0.11 1.08
N HIS A 17 -10.10 -0.41 0.48
CA HIS A 17 -8.80 -0.24 1.13
C HIS A 17 -7.84 0.68 0.37
N SER A 18 -8.28 1.29 -0.74
CA SER A 18 -7.40 2.12 -1.57
C SER A 18 -8.12 3.30 -2.20
N LEU A 19 -7.36 4.38 -2.40
CA LEU A 19 -7.72 5.54 -3.20
C LEU A 19 -6.66 5.68 -4.29
N SER A 20 -7.05 5.43 -5.53
CA SER A 20 -6.18 5.58 -6.70
C SER A 20 -6.56 6.81 -7.49
N LEU A 21 -5.57 7.63 -7.83
CA LEU A 21 -5.71 8.90 -8.50
C LEU A 21 -4.84 8.89 -9.75
N LEU A 22 -5.39 9.35 -10.88
CA LEU A 22 -4.62 9.61 -12.09
C LEU A 22 -4.35 11.11 -12.17
N PHE A 23 -3.07 11.48 -12.17
CA PHE A 23 -2.65 12.86 -12.33
C PHE A 23 -2.01 13.08 -13.69
N ARG A 24 -2.19 14.29 -14.22
CA ARG A 24 -1.39 14.85 -15.31
C ARG A 24 -0.64 16.08 -14.80
N ASN A 25 0.67 16.12 -14.99
CA ASN A 25 1.45 17.33 -14.77
C ASN A 25 1.14 18.34 -15.89
N ARG A 26 0.75 19.56 -15.52
CA ARG A 26 0.39 20.61 -16.50
C ARG A 26 1.59 21.17 -17.27
N VAL A 27 2.81 20.99 -16.76
CA VAL A 27 4.02 21.58 -17.34
C VAL A 27 4.56 20.77 -18.53
N ASP A 28 4.53 19.44 -18.42
CA ASP A 28 5.12 18.51 -19.39
C ASP A 28 4.11 17.46 -19.92
N ASP A 29 2.83 17.58 -19.56
CA ASP A 29 1.75 16.63 -19.88
C ASP A 29 2.01 15.19 -19.42
N PHE A 30 2.94 14.97 -18.48
CA PHE A 30 3.25 13.64 -17.98
C PHE A 30 2.13 13.09 -17.09
N GLU A 31 1.63 11.90 -17.43
CA GLU A 31 0.60 11.19 -16.67
C GLU A 31 1.19 10.13 -15.75
N TRP A 32 0.71 10.10 -14.51
CA TRP A 32 1.15 9.13 -13.50
C TRP A 32 0.03 8.82 -12.51
N GLY A 33 0.04 7.59 -12.01
CA GLY A 33 -0.91 7.11 -11.03
C GLY A 33 -0.35 7.20 -9.62
N PHE A 34 -1.19 7.58 -8.67
CA PHE A 34 -0.91 7.50 -7.24
C PHE A 34 -1.98 6.67 -6.55
N THR A 35 -1.58 5.66 -5.80
CA THR A 35 -2.51 4.90 -4.95
C THR A 35 -2.12 5.06 -3.49
N TYR A 36 -3.04 5.61 -2.70
CA TYR A 36 -2.96 5.56 -1.25
C TYR A 36 -3.67 4.32 -0.74
N VAL A 37 -3.04 3.54 0.14
CA VAL A 37 -3.62 2.32 0.73
C VAL A 37 -3.74 2.38 2.24
N TYR A 38 -4.76 1.70 2.74
CA TYR A 38 -4.87 1.31 4.14
C TYR A 38 -5.31 -0.16 4.23
N SER A 39 -4.33 -1.04 4.39
CA SER A 39 -4.54 -2.49 4.35
C SER A 39 -5.19 -2.99 5.64
N PRO A 40 -6.08 -4.01 5.57
CA PRO A 40 -6.70 -4.57 6.76
C PRO A 40 -5.67 -5.25 7.67
N ILE A 41 -5.93 -5.25 8.97
CA ILE A 41 -5.10 -5.97 9.96
C ILE A 41 -5.40 -7.48 9.89
N GLU A 42 -6.63 -7.86 9.59
CA GLU A 42 -7.02 -9.28 9.53
C GLU A 42 -6.42 -9.97 8.30
N TYR A 43 -5.68 -11.06 8.55
CA TYR A 43 -5.03 -11.84 7.50
C TYR A 43 -6.01 -12.37 6.44
N SER A 44 -7.23 -12.75 6.86
CA SER A 44 -8.27 -13.24 5.95
C SER A 44 -8.71 -12.23 4.88
N LYS A 45 -8.56 -10.92 5.17
CA LYS A 45 -8.90 -9.84 4.22
C LYS A 45 -7.72 -9.38 3.38
N LYS A 46 -6.51 -9.91 3.61
CA LYS A 46 -5.33 -9.54 2.80
C LYS A 46 -5.47 -9.99 1.36
N VAL A 47 -6.11 -11.13 1.09
CA VAL A 47 -6.31 -11.62 -0.28
C VAL A 47 -7.15 -10.63 -1.10
N SER A 48 -8.26 -10.14 -0.55
CA SER A 48 -9.08 -9.12 -1.22
C SER A 48 -8.33 -7.80 -1.37
N PHE A 49 -7.56 -7.38 -0.36
CA PHE A 49 -6.72 -6.19 -0.44
C PHE A 49 -5.71 -6.26 -1.60
N TRP A 50 -5.00 -7.38 -1.74
CA TRP A 50 -4.05 -7.55 -2.84
C TRP A 50 -4.73 -7.60 -4.21
N ALA A 51 -5.92 -8.18 -4.30
CA ALA A 51 -6.72 -8.15 -5.53
C ALA A 51 -7.18 -6.73 -5.90
N GLU A 52 -7.61 -5.92 -4.92
CA GLU A 52 -7.93 -4.50 -5.13
C GLU A 52 -6.69 -3.73 -5.66
N LEU A 53 -5.51 -3.99 -5.09
CA LEU A 53 -4.26 -3.37 -5.53
C LEU A 53 -3.83 -3.79 -6.94
N ASP A 54 -4.08 -5.04 -7.33
CA ASP A 54 -3.81 -5.51 -8.69
C ASP A 54 -4.72 -4.82 -9.72
N VAL A 55 -5.99 -4.59 -9.37
CA VAL A 55 -6.90 -3.77 -10.19
C VAL A 55 -6.37 -2.35 -10.33
N ALA A 56 -5.94 -1.72 -9.23
CA ALA A 56 -5.38 -0.36 -9.24
C ALA A 56 -4.13 -0.26 -10.13
N ARG A 57 -3.20 -1.22 -10.04
CA ARG A 57 -1.98 -1.29 -10.86
C ARG A 57 -2.30 -1.32 -12.35
N ASN A 58 -3.30 -2.11 -12.75
CA ASN A 58 -3.64 -2.36 -14.14
C ASN A 58 -4.66 -1.36 -14.72
N TRP A 59 -5.15 -0.42 -13.91
CA TRP A 59 -6.24 0.47 -14.28
C TRP A 59 -5.88 1.43 -15.43
N LYS A 60 -4.70 2.06 -15.39
CA LYS A 60 -4.31 3.12 -16.36
C LYS A 60 -3.01 2.86 -17.14
N GLN A 61 -2.24 1.82 -16.80
CA GLN A 61 -0.97 1.48 -17.48
C GLN A 61 0.04 2.65 -17.57
N VAL A 62 0.06 3.52 -16.58
CA VAL A 62 1.00 4.66 -16.44
C VAL A 62 2.05 4.35 -15.35
N PRO A 63 3.16 5.12 -15.27
CA PRO A 63 4.04 5.09 -14.11
C PRO A 63 3.23 5.26 -12.82
N TRP A 64 3.49 4.42 -11.83
CA TRP A 64 2.61 4.25 -10.67
C TRP A 64 3.39 4.29 -9.37
N VAL A 65 2.90 5.08 -8.43
CA VAL A 65 3.41 5.14 -7.06
C VAL A 65 2.33 4.65 -6.12
N VAL A 66 2.71 3.79 -5.18
CA VAL A 66 1.84 3.33 -4.09
C VAL A 66 2.44 3.74 -2.77
N ALA A 67 1.62 4.31 -1.90
CA ALA A 67 2.00 4.70 -0.55
C ALA A 67 0.89 4.37 0.44
N GLY A 68 1.24 4.21 1.72
CA GLY A 68 0.27 3.97 2.78
C GLY A 68 0.72 2.86 3.72
N ASP A 69 -0.23 2.38 4.52
CA ASP A 69 0.01 1.31 5.50
C ASP A 69 -0.44 -0.03 4.92
N PHE A 70 0.53 -0.89 4.65
CA PHE A 70 0.27 -2.22 4.11
C PHE A 70 -0.03 -3.24 5.20
N ASN A 71 0.14 -2.91 6.48
CA ASN A 71 0.01 -3.83 7.61
C ASN A 71 0.70 -5.18 7.32
N ALA A 72 1.88 -5.12 6.71
CA ALA A 72 2.65 -6.25 6.23
C ALA A 72 4.14 -5.99 6.48
N THR A 73 4.85 -7.05 6.84
CA THR A 73 6.31 -7.00 7.01
C THR A 73 6.95 -7.36 5.67
N LEU A 74 7.87 -6.53 5.17
CA LEU A 74 8.58 -6.80 3.91
C LEU A 74 9.70 -7.83 4.13
N ASP A 75 10.41 -7.73 5.26
CA ASP A 75 11.46 -8.67 5.64
C ASP A 75 11.30 -9.11 7.11
N LYS A 76 11.55 -10.40 7.39
CA LYS A 76 11.67 -10.92 8.75
C LYS A 76 12.65 -10.11 9.60
N ALA A 77 13.67 -9.48 9.01
CA ALA A 77 14.62 -8.61 9.70
C ALA A 77 14.02 -7.28 10.20
N GLU A 78 12.93 -6.80 9.60
CA GLU A 78 12.21 -5.59 10.05
C GLU A 78 11.43 -5.83 11.35
N ARG A 79 11.14 -7.09 11.68
CA ARG A 79 10.60 -7.44 12.99
C ARG A 79 11.70 -7.18 14.02
N ASN A 80 11.51 -6.16 14.85
CA ASN A 80 12.36 -5.88 16.00
C ASN A 80 12.65 -7.18 16.77
N ARG A 81 13.90 -7.65 16.70
CA ARG A 81 14.45 -8.70 17.56
C ARG A 81 14.62 -8.14 18.98
N ARG A 82 13.53 -7.76 19.63
CA ARG A 82 13.51 -7.43 21.06
C ARG A 82 12.53 -8.36 21.77
N GLY A 83 13.04 -9.57 21.94
CA GLY A 83 12.50 -10.61 22.81
C GLY A 83 13.62 -11.53 23.29
N ARG A 84 14.79 -10.97 23.65
CA ARG A 84 15.80 -11.70 24.42
C ARG A 84 16.38 -10.78 25.49
N GLY A 85 15.93 -11.01 26.71
CA GLY A 85 16.50 -10.45 27.92
C GLY A 85 15.56 -10.57 29.12
N GLY A 86 15.27 -11.78 29.60
CA GLY A 86 14.70 -11.95 30.95
C GLY A 86 13.88 -13.21 31.22
N GLY A 87 14.54 -14.38 31.34
CA GLY A 87 14.18 -15.42 32.32
C GLY A 87 13.00 -16.37 32.05
N GLY A 88 13.31 -17.68 32.02
CA GLY A 88 12.38 -18.77 32.35
C GLY A 88 11.98 -19.66 31.17
N GLY A 89 12.18 -20.98 31.30
CA GLY A 89 11.60 -22.02 30.42
C GLY A 89 10.08 -21.84 30.28
N TRP A 90 9.41 -22.35 29.25
CA TRP A 90 9.29 -23.76 28.84
C TRP A 90 9.05 -23.78 27.32
N GLY A 91 9.70 -24.67 26.55
CA GLY A 91 9.10 -25.95 26.15
C GLY A 91 8.63 -25.85 24.70
N GLN A 92 9.33 -26.56 23.80
CA GLN A 92 8.87 -26.85 22.44
C GLN A 92 7.48 -27.51 22.48
N GLU A 93 6.64 -27.22 21.50
CA GLU A 93 6.09 -28.28 20.65
C GLU A 93 5.67 -27.72 19.29
N GLU A 94 6.07 -28.46 18.27
CA GLU A 94 5.79 -28.27 16.86
C GLU A 94 4.33 -28.62 16.55
N ILE A 95 3.69 -27.86 15.65
CA ILE A 95 2.98 -28.27 14.42
C ILE A 95 2.57 -26.98 13.69
#